data_AF-A0A9D4ECQ4-F1
#
_entry.id   AF-A0A9D4ECQ4-F1
#
_cell.length_a   1.000
_cell.length_b   1.000
_cell.length_c   1.000
_cell.angle_alpha   90.00
_cell.angle_beta   90.00
_cell.angle_gamma   90.00
#
_symmetry.space_group_name_H-M   'P 1'
#
loop_
_entity.id
_entity.type
_entity.pdbx_description
1 polymer ?
#
loop_
_entity_poly.entity_id
_entity_poly.type
_entity_poly.pdbx_seq_one_letter_code
_entity_poly.pdbx_strand_id
1 'polypeptide(L)'
;MEGEKEALEGKEVKYFDMYPERSYKEGSAAQTHFRLAESQFYRLLNTGMTKTNLVKVEYVLNPDLVHHFRECRESLKKKHGEEFSYPVLAFHGTMETNIKPICETGFKIPGDNGHAHRTDTGWYGKGVYFSEYPAYSMGYIQGATQLLLCQVLPGKAYQCTKLIHGHSLMKSYDSHVSPCKKELVIFNKYHILPQYIVHYQPNAGEFKYTSPPKPKSAACNTAEGKKGKGKKKGGKLTIDELTDTEMLKTKHDQAIAMPTSSTLDGYSIQFTGTFQNTQAGMTALVKSHGATIGTKAVFSLLIASKLEFDLSTNKILQAKKKGVSIVGEMYLYDCIINHKKQNEDHYRLDD
;
A
#
# COMPACT_ATOMS: atom_id res chain seq x y z
N MET A 1 -17.13 16.62 -17.51
CA MET A 1 -17.39 15.49 -18.44
C MET A 1 -18.87 15.41 -18.74
N GLU A 2 -19.27 14.78 -19.84
CA GLU A 2 -20.68 14.48 -20.10
C GLU A 2 -21.25 13.65 -18.93
N GLY A 3 -22.41 14.04 -18.40
CA GLY A 3 -23.02 13.37 -17.24
C GLY A 3 -22.49 13.80 -15.87
N GLU A 4 -21.44 14.63 -15.78
CA GLU A 4 -20.84 15.03 -14.49
C GLU A 4 -21.77 15.96 -13.68
N LYS A 5 -22.43 16.90 -14.36
CA LYS A 5 -23.35 17.84 -13.71
C LYS A 5 -24.58 17.09 -13.19
N GLU A 6 -25.16 16.23 -14.03
CA GLU A 6 -26.30 15.39 -13.70
C GLU A 6 -25.95 14.43 -12.56
N ALA A 7 -24.73 13.88 -12.56
CA ALA A 7 -24.25 13.04 -11.47
C ALA A 7 -24.16 13.83 -10.15
N LEU A 8 -23.61 15.06 -10.17
CA LEU A 8 -23.52 15.92 -8.98
C LEU A 8 -24.89 16.35 -8.42
N GLU A 9 -25.90 16.49 -9.27
CA GLU A 9 -27.28 16.83 -8.88
C GLU A 9 -28.09 15.59 -8.45
N GLY A 10 -27.59 14.39 -8.77
CA GLY A 10 -28.21 13.12 -8.44
C GLY A 10 -27.91 12.64 -7.02
N LYS A 11 -28.27 11.37 -6.74
CA LYS A 11 -28.03 10.68 -5.47
C LYS A 11 -27.12 9.45 -5.60
N GLU A 12 -26.77 9.10 -6.83
CA GLU A 12 -26.01 7.89 -7.11
C GLU A 12 -24.54 8.21 -7.35
N VAL A 13 -23.67 7.31 -6.90
CA VAL A 13 -22.25 7.37 -7.25
C VAL A 13 -22.07 7.01 -8.72
N LYS A 14 -21.35 7.86 -9.46
CA LYS A 14 -20.99 7.61 -10.86
C LYS A 14 -19.48 7.40 -10.99
N TYR A 15 -19.12 6.52 -11.92
CA TYR A 15 -17.75 6.20 -12.28
C TYR A 15 -17.54 6.51 -13.75
N PHE A 16 -16.52 7.30 -14.05
CA PHE A 16 -16.15 7.65 -15.40
C PHE A 16 -14.80 7.03 -15.72
N ASP A 17 -14.82 5.99 -16.54
CA ASP A 17 -13.62 5.28 -16.99
C ASP A 17 -12.83 6.14 -17.98
N MET A 18 -11.54 6.32 -17.72
CA MET A 18 -10.62 7.06 -18.56
C MET A 18 -9.36 6.23 -18.83
N TYR A 19 -8.87 6.32 -20.05
CA TYR A 19 -7.73 5.55 -20.54
C TYR A 19 -6.69 6.47 -21.17
N PRO A 20 -5.40 6.10 -21.13
CA PRO A 20 -4.37 6.87 -21.79
C PRO A 20 -4.62 6.90 -23.30
N GLU A 21 -4.66 8.11 -23.88
CA GLU A 21 -4.89 8.28 -25.31
C GLU A 21 -3.88 9.23 -25.97
N ARG A 22 -3.61 8.95 -27.25
CA ARG A 22 -2.63 9.69 -28.05
C ARG A 22 -3.12 11.09 -28.42
N SER A 23 -4.38 11.18 -28.85
CA SER A 23 -4.95 12.43 -29.35
C SER A 23 -5.05 13.44 -28.22
N TYR A 24 -4.71 14.70 -28.50
CA TYR A 24 -5.03 15.81 -27.61
C TYR A 24 -6.38 16.39 -28.02
N LYS A 25 -7.37 16.32 -27.12
CA LYS A 25 -8.70 16.87 -27.33
C LYS A 25 -8.80 18.12 -26.47
N GLU A 26 -8.53 19.27 -27.08
CA GLU A 26 -8.55 20.56 -26.38
C GLU A 26 -9.87 20.75 -25.62
N GLY A 27 -9.78 21.20 -24.37
CA GLY A 27 -10.94 21.36 -23.48
C GLY A 27 -11.57 20.07 -22.96
N SER A 28 -11.03 18.88 -23.27
CA SER A 28 -11.59 17.62 -22.77
C SER A 28 -11.39 17.46 -21.26
N ALA A 29 -12.50 17.56 -20.52
CA ALA A 29 -12.52 17.29 -19.08
C ALA A 29 -11.97 15.89 -18.73
N ALA A 30 -12.29 14.87 -19.53
CA ALA A 30 -11.79 13.51 -19.33
C ALA A 30 -10.25 13.46 -19.40
N GLN A 31 -9.66 14.13 -20.39
CA GLN A 31 -8.20 14.21 -20.49
C GLN A 31 -7.60 15.00 -19.33
N THR A 32 -8.24 16.07 -18.87
CA THR A 32 -7.79 16.84 -17.70
C THR A 32 -7.76 15.98 -16.45
N HIS A 33 -8.82 15.23 -16.16
CA HIS A 33 -8.88 14.32 -15.02
C HIS A 33 -7.83 13.20 -15.11
N PHE A 34 -7.74 12.54 -16.26
CA PHE A 34 -6.75 11.47 -16.46
C PHE A 34 -5.32 12.01 -16.28
N ARG A 35 -4.96 13.10 -16.95
CA ARG A 35 -3.62 13.70 -16.90
C ARG A 35 -3.29 14.25 -15.52
N LEU A 36 -4.28 14.73 -14.75
CA LEU A 36 -4.07 15.13 -13.35
C LEU A 36 -3.67 13.93 -12.49
N ALA A 37 -4.44 12.84 -12.54
CA ALA A 37 -4.15 11.63 -11.78
C ALA A 37 -2.81 11.00 -12.22
N GLU A 38 -2.55 10.97 -13.53
CA GLU A 38 -1.31 10.49 -14.13
C GLU A 38 -0.09 11.31 -13.69
N SER A 39 -0.19 12.64 -13.79
CA SER A 39 0.86 13.55 -13.35
C SER A 39 1.15 13.38 -11.86
N GLN A 40 0.11 13.31 -11.02
CA GLN A 40 0.29 13.11 -9.58
C GLN A 40 0.97 11.78 -9.28
N PHE A 41 0.55 10.70 -9.95
CA PHE A 41 1.12 9.37 -9.79
C PHE A 41 2.59 9.34 -10.17
N TYR A 42 2.95 9.73 -11.40
CA TYR A 42 4.33 9.62 -11.86
C TYR A 42 5.28 10.65 -11.25
N ARG A 43 4.80 11.85 -10.90
CA ARG A 43 5.64 12.89 -10.29
C ARG A 43 6.20 12.45 -8.94
N LEU A 44 5.43 11.67 -8.18
CA LEU A 44 5.76 11.29 -6.80
C LEU A 44 6.11 9.80 -6.66
N LEU A 45 5.98 9.03 -7.74
CA LEU A 45 6.50 7.68 -7.83
C LEU A 45 8.04 7.75 -7.92
N ASN A 46 8.72 7.40 -6.83
CA ASN A 46 10.18 7.32 -6.84
C ASN A 46 10.65 6.19 -7.78
N THR A 47 11.39 6.54 -8.83
CA THR A 47 11.74 5.70 -9.99
C THR A 47 12.80 4.62 -9.72
N GLY A 48 13.18 4.41 -8.45
CA GLY A 48 14.01 3.27 -8.04
C GLY A 48 13.24 1.94 -7.96
N MET A 49 11.91 1.97 -8.04
CA MET A 49 11.05 0.79 -8.10
C MET A 49 10.75 0.40 -9.55
N THR A 50 10.28 -0.84 -9.73
CA THR A 50 9.83 -1.41 -11.00
C THR A 50 9.09 -0.38 -11.84
N LYS A 51 9.44 -0.29 -13.12
CA LYS A 51 8.71 0.57 -14.05
C LYS A 51 7.23 0.18 -13.94
N THR A 52 6.34 1.12 -13.67
CA THR A 52 4.88 0.88 -13.66
C THR A 52 4.21 1.78 -14.68
N ASN A 53 3.18 1.29 -15.35
CA ASN A 53 2.34 2.10 -16.23
C ASN A 53 0.96 2.28 -15.59
N LEU A 54 0.47 3.51 -15.52
CA LEU A 54 -0.92 3.81 -15.27
C LEU A 54 -1.73 3.47 -16.52
N VAL A 55 -2.66 2.51 -16.40
CA VAL A 55 -3.39 1.92 -17.54
C VAL A 55 -4.84 2.36 -17.61
N LYS A 56 -5.42 2.79 -16.48
CA LYS A 56 -6.81 3.26 -16.38
C LYS A 56 -6.93 4.18 -15.16
N VAL A 57 -7.78 5.19 -15.28
CA VAL A 57 -8.23 6.01 -14.14
C VAL A 57 -9.76 5.99 -14.14
N GLU A 58 -10.36 5.68 -13.01
CA GLU A 58 -11.79 5.87 -12.80
C GLU A 58 -11.97 7.18 -12.03
N TYR A 59 -12.62 8.17 -12.63
CA TYR A 59 -13.08 9.34 -11.89
C TYR A 59 -14.36 8.99 -11.14
N VAL A 60 -14.32 9.16 -9.83
CA VAL A 60 -15.39 8.83 -8.90
C VAL A 60 -16.12 10.11 -8.54
N LEU A 61 -17.44 10.10 -8.70
CA LEU A 61 -18.30 11.21 -8.33
C LEU A 61 -19.40 10.72 -7.40
N ASN A 62 -19.25 11.02 -6.12
CA ASN A 62 -20.23 10.74 -5.07
C ASN A 62 -20.79 12.09 -4.55
N PRO A 63 -22.03 12.47 -4.89
CA PRO A 63 -22.60 13.77 -4.53
C PRO A 63 -22.61 14.06 -3.03
N ASP A 64 -22.96 13.07 -2.21
CA ASP A 64 -23.04 13.20 -0.76
C ASP A 64 -21.66 13.46 -0.14
N LEU A 65 -20.64 12.69 -0.58
CA LEU A 65 -19.26 12.92 -0.11
C LEU A 65 -18.71 14.26 -0.59
N VAL A 66 -19.01 14.67 -1.83
CA VAL A 66 -18.59 15.99 -2.35
C VAL A 66 -19.22 17.12 -1.55
N HIS A 67 -20.50 17.01 -1.19
CA HIS A 67 -21.20 18.00 -0.38
C HIS A 67 -20.52 18.16 0.98
N HIS A 68 -20.38 17.08 1.75
CA HIS A 68 -19.77 17.14 3.08
C HIS A 68 -18.29 17.55 3.05
N PHE A 69 -17.55 17.14 2.03
CA PHE A 69 -16.17 17.57 1.85
C PHE A 69 -16.06 19.09 1.64
N ARG A 70 -16.96 19.69 0.85
CA ARG A 70 -17.04 21.14 0.66
C ARG A 70 -17.40 21.87 1.95
N GLU A 71 -18.34 21.34 2.73
CA GLU A 71 -18.68 21.90 4.04
C GLU A 71 -17.48 21.88 5.01
N CYS A 72 -16.75 20.75 5.07
CA CYS A 72 -15.54 20.65 5.89
C CYS A 72 -14.43 21.61 5.43
N ARG A 73 -14.26 21.78 4.11
CA ARG A 73 -13.32 22.75 3.55
C ARG A 73 -13.65 24.18 4.02
N GLU A 74 -14.91 24.60 3.91
CA GLU A 74 -15.34 25.92 4.37
C GLU A 74 -15.21 26.06 5.90
N SER A 75 -15.43 24.99 6.66
CA SER A 75 -15.22 24.99 8.10
C SER A 75 -13.76 25.22 8.47
N LEU A 76 -12.82 24.51 7.81
CA LEU A 76 -11.38 24.71 8.00
C LEU A 76 -10.95 26.11 7.63
N LYS A 77 -11.46 26.64 6.50
CA LYS A 77 -11.22 28.02 6.06
C LYS A 77 -11.62 29.03 7.13
N LYS A 78 -12.81 28.89 7.71
CA LYS A 78 -13.30 29.79 8.78
C LYS A 78 -12.50 29.65 10.07
N LYS A 79 -12.08 28.43 10.41
CA LYS A 79 -11.41 28.11 11.68
C LYS A 79 -9.93 28.49 11.69
N HIS A 80 -9.22 28.27 10.57
CA HIS A 80 -7.77 28.37 10.50
C HIS A 80 -7.26 29.33 9.42
N GLY A 81 -8.10 29.73 8.47
CA GLY A 81 -7.71 30.57 7.33
C GLY A 81 -7.72 29.80 6.01
N GLU A 82 -7.69 30.54 4.89
CA GLU A 82 -7.79 29.99 3.53
C GLU A 82 -6.75 28.89 3.26
N GLU A 83 -5.51 29.13 3.66
CA GLU A 83 -4.36 28.24 3.40
C GLU A 83 -4.54 26.83 3.97
N PHE A 84 -5.24 26.68 5.10
CA PHE A 84 -5.53 25.39 5.73
C PHE A 84 -6.75 24.68 5.13
N SER A 85 -7.47 25.35 4.21
CA SER A 85 -8.63 24.77 3.53
C SER A 85 -8.27 24.09 2.21
N TYR A 86 -7.03 24.23 1.74
CA TYR A 86 -6.62 23.63 0.47
C TYR A 86 -6.39 22.13 0.63
N PRO A 87 -7.03 21.29 -0.20
CA PRO A 87 -6.77 19.87 -0.17
C PRO A 87 -5.43 19.53 -0.84
N VAL A 88 -4.81 18.46 -0.38
CA VAL A 88 -3.71 17.78 -1.05
C VAL A 88 -4.23 16.56 -1.81
N LEU A 89 -3.52 16.14 -2.86
CA LEU A 89 -3.78 14.87 -3.53
C LEU A 89 -2.92 13.78 -2.92
N ALA A 90 -3.54 12.82 -2.24
CA ALA A 90 -2.83 11.76 -1.55
C ALA A 90 -3.42 10.38 -1.87
N PHE A 91 -2.54 9.39 -1.93
CA PHE A 91 -2.84 8.00 -2.20
C PHE A 91 -3.22 7.26 -0.92
N HIS A 92 -4.11 6.28 -1.09
CA HIS A 92 -4.47 5.32 -0.06
C HIS A 92 -4.47 3.92 -0.66
N GLY A 93 -3.73 3.02 -0.01
CA GLY A 93 -3.70 1.61 -0.31
C GLY A 93 -4.65 0.84 0.61
N THR A 94 -5.46 -0.03 0.03
CA THR A 94 -6.34 -0.95 0.75
C THR A 94 -6.53 -2.23 -0.07
N MET A 95 -7.23 -3.22 0.49
CA MET A 95 -7.67 -4.39 -0.26
C MET A 95 -8.64 -3.97 -1.38
N GLU A 96 -8.54 -4.61 -2.54
CA GLU A 96 -9.39 -4.32 -3.70
C GLU A 96 -10.89 -4.37 -3.36
N THR A 97 -11.30 -5.33 -2.51
CA THR A 97 -12.68 -5.47 -2.04
C THR A 97 -13.22 -4.25 -1.29
N ASN A 98 -12.35 -3.36 -0.81
CA ASN A 98 -12.75 -2.15 -0.07
C ASN A 98 -12.84 -0.91 -0.96
N ILE A 99 -12.26 -0.92 -2.17
CA ILE A 99 -12.14 0.27 -3.01
C ILE A 99 -13.52 0.86 -3.35
N LYS A 100 -14.41 0.05 -3.95
CA LYS A 100 -15.76 0.49 -4.31
C LYS A 100 -16.60 0.85 -3.08
N PRO A 101 -16.66 0.04 -2.00
CA PRO A 101 -17.33 0.43 -0.77
C PRO A 101 -16.86 1.77 -0.18
N ILE A 102 -15.56 2.09 -0.25
CA ILE A 102 -15.03 3.39 0.20
C ILE A 102 -15.50 4.52 -0.70
N CYS A 103 -15.49 4.34 -2.01
CA CYS A 103 -16.04 5.32 -2.96
C CYS A 103 -17.54 5.58 -2.75
N GLU A 104 -18.29 4.56 -2.36
CA GLU A 104 -19.74 4.61 -2.19
C GLU A 104 -20.17 5.18 -0.84
N THR A 105 -19.48 4.79 0.24
CA THR A 105 -19.91 5.09 1.61
C THR A 105 -18.95 6.00 2.38
N GLY A 106 -17.82 6.37 1.76
CA GLY A 106 -16.74 7.10 2.39
C GLY A 106 -15.82 6.22 3.24
N PHE A 107 -14.77 6.83 3.76
CA PHE A 107 -13.86 6.17 4.68
C PHE A 107 -14.50 5.98 6.06
N LYS A 108 -14.19 4.86 6.71
CA LYS A 108 -14.53 4.63 8.12
C LYS A 108 -13.35 5.05 8.99
N ILE A 109 -13.62 5.85 10.03
CA ILE A 109 -12.62 6.20 11.04
C ILE A 109 -12.68 5.16 12.17
N PRO A 110 -11.54 4.75 12.74
CA PRO A 110 -11.53 3.88 13.91
C PRO A 110 -12.40 4.43 15.06
N GLY A 111 -13.35 3.62 15.52
CA GLY A 111 -14.35 4.01 16.53
C GLY A 111 -15.73 4.38 15.98
N ASP A 112 -15.87 4.65 14.67
CA ASP A 112 -17.19 4.80 14.05
C ASP A 112 -17.93 3.46 14.10
N ASN A 113 -19.09 3.42 14.78
CA ASN A 113 -19.97 2.24 14.87
C ASN A 113 -19.25 0.94 15.29
N GLY A 114 -18.26 1.02 16.17
CA GLY A 114 -17.48 -0.14 16.63
C GLY A 114 -16.49 -0.67 15.59
N HIS A 115 -16.19 0.09 14.54
CA HIS A 115 -15.18 -0.29 13.56
C HIS A 115 -13.78 -0.27 14.20
N ALA A 116 -13.21 -1.47 14.35
CA ALA A 116 -11.82 -1.66 14.74
C ALA A 116 -10.88 -1.31 13.59
N HIS A 117 -9.69 -0.82 13.92
CA HIS A 117 -8.62 -0.68 12.93
C HIS A 117 -8.23 -2.07 12.42
N ARG A 118 -7.99 -2.21 11.11
CA ARG A 118 -7.53 -3.48 10.54
C ARG A 118 -6.05 -3.73 10.77
N THR A 119 -5.28 -2.67 11.00
CA THR A 119 -3.84 -2.72 11.23
C THR A 119 -3.54 -2.54 12.73
N ASP A 120 -2.26 -2.33 13.06
CA ASP A 120 -1.84 -1.89 14.38
C ASP A 120 -2.62 -0.65 14.87
N THR A 121 -2.32 -0.19 16.08
CA THR A 121 -2.95 1.02 16.65
C THR A 121 -2.71 2.28 15.82
N GLY A 122 -1.87 2.25 14.79
CA GLY A 122 -1.46 3.37 13.95
C GLY A 122 -0.30 4.13 14.57
N TRP A 123 0.86 4.11 13.92
CA TRP A 123 2.12 4.72 14.41
C TRP A 123 2.01 6.19 14.78
N TYR A 124 1.24 6.96 14.02
CA TYR A 124 1.03 8.39 14.21
C TYR A 124 -0.41 8.72 14.60
N GLY A 125 -1.13 7.76 15.17
CA GLY A 125 -2.48 7.93 15.69
C GLY A 125 -3.53 7.06 14.99
N LYS A 126 -4.71 6.98 15.62
CA LYS A 126 -5.83 6.13 15.21
C LYS A 126 -6.72 6.76 14.13
N GLY A 127 -6.13 7.21 13.04
CA GLY A 127 -6.85 7.75 11.88
C GLY A 127 -6.67 6.88 10.63
N VAL A 128 -7.08 7.43 9.49
CA VAL A 128 -6.88 6.85 8.17
C VAL A 128 -5.60 7.42 7.56
N TYR A 129 -4.75 6.55 7.04
CA TYR A 129 -3.42 6.89 6.56
C TYR A 129 -3.42 7.16 5.05
N PHE A 130 -2.75 8.23 4.67
CA PHE A 130 -2.54 8.65 3.29
C PHE A 130 -1.06 8.96 3.06
N SER A 131 -0.64 8.91 1.80
CA SER A 131 0.67 9.41 1.38
C SER A 131 0.56 10.12 0.05
N GLU A 132 1.21 11.27 -0.11
CA GLU A 132 1.37 11.88 -1.43
C GLU A 132 2.28 11.02 -2.34
N TYR A 133 3.06 10.10 -1.76
CA TYR A 133 3.97 9.21 -2.47
C TYR A 133 3.29 7.86 -2.73
N PRO A 134 2.96 7.50 -4.00
CA PRO A 134 2.28 6.26 -4.31
C PRO A 134 2.97 5.03 -3.71
N ALA A 135 4.31 5.02 -3.74
CA ALA A 135 5.15 3.93 -3.21
C ALA A 135 4.82 3.54 -1.76
N TYR A 136 4.50 4.52 -0.90
CA TYR A 136 4.12 4.26 0.48
C TYR A 136 2.77 3.55 0.58
N SER A 137 1.82 3.91 -0.28
CA SER A 137 0.50 3.30 -0.33
C SER A 137 0.49 1.93 -1.00
N MET A 138 1.38 1.69 -1.97
CA MET A 138 1.51 0.40 -2.66
C MET A 138 1.85 -0.75 -1.70
N GLY A 139 2.64 -0.50 -0.64
CA GLY A 139 2.93 -1.51 0.37
C GLY A 139 1.72 -2.02 1.15
N TYR A 140 0.58 -1.31 1.09
CA TYR A 140 -0.66 -1.67 1.78
C TYR A 140 -1.70 -2.34 0.88
N ILE A 141 -1.39 -2.52 -0.40
CA ILE A 141 -2.28 -3.23 -1.32
C ILE A 141 -1.74 -4.63 -1.55
N GLN A 142 -2.42 -5.61 -0.95
CA GLN A 142 -2.05 -7.03 -1.10
C GLN A 142 -2.45 -7.50 -2.50
N GLY A 143 -1.49 -7.61 -3.42
CA GLY A 143 -1.69 -8.16 -4.78
C GLY A 143 -2.59 -7.33 -5.71
N ALA A 144 -3.17 -6.22 -5.23
CA ALA A 144 -3.98 -5.35 -6.05
C ALA A 144 -3.10 -4.41 -6.88
N THR A 145 -3.66 -3.94 -7.99
CA THR A 145 -2.99 -2.98 -8.88
C THR A 145 -3.70 -1.63 -8.90
N GLN A 146 -4.35 -1.31 -7.79
CA GLN A 146 -5.27 -0.19 -7.66
C GLN A 146 -4.96 0.60 -6.39
N LEU A 147 -4.82 1.92 -6.53
CA LEU A 147 -4.82 2.84 -5.39
C LEU A 147 -6.02 3.77 -5.49
N LEU A 148 -6.50 4.23 -4.34
CA LEU A 148 -7.33 5.42 -4.28
C LEU A 148 -6.43 6.64 -4.33
N LEU A 149 -6.74 7.60 -5.21
CA LEU A 149 -6.19 8.94 -5.18
C LEU A 149 -7.29 9.90 -4.70
N CYS A 150 -7.08 10.45 -3.51
CA CYS A 150 -8.07 11.24 -2.80
C CYS A 150 -7.67 12.71 -2.76
N GLN A 151 -8.65 13.60 -2.75
CA GLN A 151 -8.47 14.91 -2.14
C GLN A 151 -8.56 14.76 -0.63
N VAL A 152 -7.58 15.31 0.08
CA VAL A 152 -7.48 15.21 1.54
C VAL A 152 -7.32 16.60 2.11
N LEU A 153 -8.12 16.97 3.11
CA LEU A 153 -8.03 18.23 3.84
C LEU A 153 -7.16 18.03 5.10
N PRO A 154 -5.84 18.35 5.05
CA PRO A 154 -4.99 18.21 6.22
C PRO A 154 -5.34 19.22 7.33
N GLY A 155 -5.92 20.38 6.98
CA GLY A 155 -6.13 21.46 7.94
C GLY A 155 -4.82 21.86 8.60
N LYS A 156 -4.87 22.26 9.87
CA LYS A 156 -3.68 22.46 10.68
C LYS A 156 -3.13 21.09 11.09
N ALA A 157 -2.06 20.65 10.45
CA ALA A 157 -1.43 19.37 10.72
C ALA A 157 -0.47 19.42 11.92
N TYR A 158 -0.57 18.45 12.82
CA TYR A 158 0.39 18.23 13.89
C TYR A 158 1.58 17.41 13.36
N GLN A 159 2.78 18.00 13.36
CA GLN A 159 3.98 17.26 13.01
C GLN A 159 4.43 16.37 14.17
N CYS A 160 4.31 15.07 13.99
CA CYS A 160 4.82 14.09 14.93
C CYS A 160 6.35 14.15 14.95
N THR A 161 6.94 14.10 16.15
CA THR A 161 8.39 14.01 16.33
C THR A 161 8.85 12.59 16.70
N LYS A 162 7.90 11.72 17.08
CA LYS A 162 8.09 10.33 17.47
C LYS A 162 6.81 9.54 17.20
N LEU A 163 6.90 8.22 17.34
CA LEU A 163 5.72 7.34 17.33
C LEU A 163 4.81 7.69 18.52
N ILE A 164 3.50 7.74 18.26
CA ILE A 164 2.47 8.06 19.26
C ILE A 164 1.36 7.00 19.32
N HIS A 165 1.50 5.87 18.60
CA HIS A 165 0.68 4.64 18.68
C HIS A 165 -0.77 4.82 19.17
N GLY A 166 -1.72 4.91 18.23
CA GLY A 166 -3.15 4.95 18.57
C GLY A 166 -3.63 6.24 19.25
N HIS A 167 -2.79 7.25 19.36
CA HIS A 167 -3.20 8.54 19.89
C HIS A 167 -4.38 9.12 19.10
N SER A 168 -5.31 9.73 19.82
CA SER A 168 -6.35 10.58 19.24
C SER A 168 -5.75 11.82 18.58
N LEU A 169 -6.55 12.52 17.78
CA LEU A 169 -6.19 13.83 17.23
C LEU A 169 -5.68 14.79 18.33
N MET A 170 -4.52 15.41 18.08
CA MET A 170 -3.95 16.40 18.98
C MET A 170 -4.83 17.65 19.07
N LYS A 171 -5.00 18.17 20.29
CA LYS A 171 -5.83 19.36 20.55
C LYS A 171 -5.41 20.52 19.65
N SER A 172 -6.38 21.18 19.04
CA SER A 172 -6.21 22.33 18.14
C SER A 172 -5.57 22.03 16.77
N TYR A 173 -5.42 20.76 16.41
CA TYR A 173 -5.01 20.31 15.07
C TYR A 173 -6.17 19.57 14.39
N ASP A 174 -6.05 19.32 13.08
CA ASP A 174 -7.07 18.63 12.27
C ASP A 174 -6.57 17.31 11.66
N SER A 175 -5.24 17.11 11.62
CA SER A 175 -4.57 15.90 11.15
C SER A 175 -3.22 15.73 11.84
N HIS A 176 -2.59 14.56 11.66
CA HIS A 176 -1.18 14.36 12.01
C HIS A 176 -0.35 14.10 10.76
N VAL A 177 0.92 14.47 10.81
CA VAL A 177 1.91 14.12 9.79
C VAL A 177 3.11 13.44 10.44
N SER A 178 3.58 12.35 9.84
CA SER A 178 4.79 11.61 10.25
C SER A 178 6.04 12.51 10.31
N PRO A 179 7.08 12.13 11.09
CA PRO A 179 8.34 12.88 11.17
C PRO A 179 9.02 13.10 9.81
N CYS A 180 8.94 12.10 8.91
CA CYS A 180 9.50 12.17 7.56
C CYS A 180 8.58 12.89 6.55
N LYS A 181 7.38 13.31 6.98
CA LYS A 181 6.37 14.01 6.17
C LYS A 181 5.81 13.22 4.99
N LYS A 182 5.87 11.89 5.04
CA LYS A 182 5.38 11.02 3.95
C LYS A 182 4.06 10.34 4.26
N GLU A 183 3.68 10.26 5.54
CA GLU A 183 2.39 9.74 5.98
C GLU A 183 1.57 10.86 6.62
N LEU A 184 0.32 10.98 6.18
CA LEU A 184 -0.70 11.91 6.65
C LEU A 184 -1.85 11.11 7.27
N VAL A 185 -2.21 11.42 8.52
CA VAL A 185 -3.24 10.71 9.27
C VAL A 185 -4.45 11.60 9.48
N ILE A 186 -5.61 11.16 8.98
CA ILE A 186 -6.85 11.92 8.97
C ILE A 186 -7.86 11.31 9.94
N PHE A 187 -8.48 12.16 10.76
CA PHE A 187 -9.37 11.76 11.86
C PHE A 187 -10.84 12.09 11.61
N ASN A 188 -11.14 12.80 10.51
CA ASN A 188 -12.51 13.11 10.08
C ASN A 188 -12.73 12.51 8.70
N LYS A 189 -13.71 11.61 8.54
CA LYS A 189 -13.99 10.97 7.25
C LYS A 189 -14.39 11.95 6.15
N TYR A 190 -15.03 13.07 6.51
CA TYR A 190 -15.41 14.10 5.54
C TYR A 190 -14.27 15.05 5.17
N HIS A 191 -13.08 14.90 5.78
CA HIS A 191 -11.85 15.52 5.28
C HIS A 191 -11.23 14.73 4.13
N ILE A 192 -11.89 13.67 3.66
CA ILE A 192 -11.37 12.78 2.64
C ILE A 192 -12.43 12.64 1.54
N LEU A 193 -12.02 12.91 0.31
CA LEU A 193 -12.84 12.68 -0.87
C LEU A 193 -12.11 11.69 -1.81
N PRO A 194 -12.55 10.42 -1.90
CA PRO A 194 -12.08 9.51 -2.93
C PRO A 194 -12.45 10.06 -4.30
N GLN A 195 -11.47 10.53 -5.06
CA GLN A 195 -11.71 11.20 -6.33
C GLN A 195 -11.38 10.31 -7.52
N TYR A 196 -10.32 9.50 -7.41
CA TYR A 196 -9.93 8.59 -8.47
C TYR A 196 -9.59 7.19 -7.93
N ILE A 197 -9.86 6.19 -8.76
CA ILE A 197 -9.22 4.87 -8.65
C ILE A 197 -8.16 4.82 -9.75
N VAL A 198 -6.90 4.75 -9.36
CA VAL A 198 -5.78 4.65 -10.29
C VAL A 198 -5.40 3.19 -10.47
N HIS A 199 -5.44 2.71 -11.71
CA HIS A 199 -5.06 1.35 -12.06
C HIS A 199 -3.70 1.39 -12.75
N TYR A 200 -2.73 0.67 -12.21
CA TYR A 200 -1.40 0.60 -12.77
C TYR A 200 -0.98 -0.84 -13.00
N GLN A 201 0.07 -1.08 -13.76
CA GLN A 201 0.60 -2.42 -14.01
C GLN A 201 2.12 -2.37 -14.06
N PRO A 202 2.83 -3.45 -13.69
CA PRO A 202 4.25 -3.58 -13.98
C PRO A 202 4.49 -3.37 -15.48
N ASN A 203 5.40 -2.45 -15.80
CA ASN A 203 5.73 -2.08 -17.16
C ASN A 203 6.81 -3.02 -17.70
N ALA A 204 6.44 -3.84 -18.69
CA ALA A 204 7.33 -4.75 -19.38
C ALA A 204 8.00 -4.15 -20.65
N GLY A 205 7.89 -2.84 -20.92
CA GLY A 205 8.47 -2.24 -22.12
C GLY A 205 8.17 -0.76 -22.35
N GLU A 206 8.07 -0.36 -23.62
CA GLU A 206 7.64 1.00 -23.99
C GLU A 206 6.18 1.24 -23.62
N PHE A 207 5.85 2.50 -23.30
CA PHE A 207 4.47 2.89 -23.04
C PHE A 207 3.61 2.70 -24.29
N LYS A 208 2.43 2.10 -24.12
CA LYS A 208 1.47 1.89 -25.20
C LYS A 208 0.13 2.50 -24.83
N TYR A 209 -0.41 3.32 -25.71
CA TYR A 209 -1.78 3.79 -25.60
C TYR A 209 -2.73 2.59 -25.66
N THR A 210 -3.65 2.50 -24.69
CA THR A 210 -4.69 1.48 -24.69
C THR A 210 -5.89 2.00 -25.49
N SER A 211 -6.44 1.17 -26.36
CA SER A 211 -7.74 1.47 -26.94
C SER A 211 -8.80 1.23 -25.87
N PRO A 212 -9.81 2.12 -25.71
CA PRO A 212 -10.93 1.83 -24.83
C PRO A 212 -11.52 0.47 -25.19
N PRO A 213 -11.91 -0.36 -24.21
CA PRO A 213 -12.62 -1.60 -24.52
C PRO A 213 -13.84 -1.27 -25.38
N LYS A 214 -13.99 -1.97 -26.51
CA LYS A 214 -15.18 -1.80 -27.36
C LYS A 214 -16.43 -2.01 -26.49
N PRO A 215 -17.45 -1.15 -26.58
CA PRO A 215 -18.68 -1.34 -25.84
C PRO A 215 -19.21 -2.75 -26.14
N LYS A 216 -19.52 -3.52 -25.09
CA LYS A 216 -20.09 -4.86 -25.24
C LYS A 216 -21.44 -4.70 -25.97
N SER A 217 -21.50 -5.10 -27.23
CA SER A 217 -22.76 -5.30 -27.92
C SER A 217 -23.56 -6.33 -27.13
N ALA A 218 -24.80 -6.01 -26.77
CA ALA A 218 -25.72 -6.96 -26.17
C ALA A 218 -25.93 -8.15 -27.13
N ALA A 219 -25.23 -9.25 -26.90
CA ALA A 219 -25.37 -10.48 -27.66
C ALA A 219 -26.21 -11.47 -26.83
N CYS A 220 -27.34 -11.84 -27.42
CA CYS A 220 -28.24 -12.90 -27.00
C CYS A 220 -27.48 -14.21 -26.82
N ASN A 221 -27.59 -14.82 -25.63
CA ASN A 221 -27.04 -16.13 -25.35
C ASN A 221 -27.88 -17.21 -26.06
N THR A 222 -27.28 -17.91 -27.01
CA THR A 222 -27.65 -19.30 -27.29
C THR A 222 -26.49 -20.18 -26.85
N ALA A 223 -26.81 -21.11 -25.96
CA ALA A 223 -25.89 -22.08 -25.40
C ALA A 223 -25.60 -23.17 -26.43
N GLU A 224 -24.34 -23.59 -26.53
CA GLU A 224 -24.00 -24.98 -26.85
C GLU A 224 -22.58 -25.29 -26.37
N GLY A 225 -22.47 -26.32 -25.54
CA GLY A 225 -21.22 -26.73 -24.91
C GLY A 225 -20.34 -27.60 -25.81
N LYS A 226 -19.05 -27.72 -25.45
CA LYS A 226 -18.28 -28.94 -25.69
C LYS A 226 -17.08 -29.07 -24.75
N LYS A 227 -16.89 -30.33 -24.34
CA LYS A 227 -16.00 -30.89 -23.32
C LYS A 227 -14.51 -30.65 -23.57
N GLY A 228 -13.76 -30.56 -22.47
CA GLY A 228 -12.32 -30.38 -22.44
C GLY A 228 -11.46 -31.61 -22.72
N LYS A 229 -10.15 -31.36 -22.78
CA LYS A 229 -9.07 -32.33 -22.55
C LYS A 229 -7.96 -31.63 -21.77
N GLY A 230 -7.56 -32.23 -20.66
CA GLY A 230 -6.53 -31.71 -19.76
C GLY A 230 -5.11 -31.81 -20.33
N LYS A 231 -4.25 -30.90 -19.86
CA LYS A 231 -2.79 -31.02 -19.94
C LYS A 231 -2.16 -30.44 -18.67
N LYS A 232 -1.06 -31.09 -18.28
CA LYS A 232 -0.36 -31.10 -16.97
C LYS A 232 -0.04 -29.71 -16.39
N LYS A 233 -0.29 -29.55 -15.08
CA LYS A 233 0.11 -28.42 -14.24
C LYS A 233 1.62 -28.43 -14.00
N GLY A 234 2.36 -27.55 -14.66
CA GLY A 234 3.54 -26.92 -14.05
C GLY A 234 3.03 -25.71 -13.27
N GLY A 235 3.38 -25.61 -11.98
CA GLY A 235 2.96 -24.48 -11.15
C GLY A 235 3.49 -23.18 -11.73
N LYS A 236 2.60 -22.37 -12.29
CA LYS A 236 2.90 -20.99 -12.66
C LYS A 236 2.82 -20.19 -11.38
N LEU A 237 3.95 -19.64 -10.93
CA LEU A 237 3.99 -18.70 -9.81
C LEU A 237 2.97 -17.59 -10.09
N THR A 238 2.21 -17.21 -9.07
CA THR A 238 1.19 -16.14 -9.20
C THR A 238 1.87 -14.78 -9.30
N ILE A 239 1.14 -13.76 -9.77
CA ILE A 239 1.67 -12.38 -9.85
C ILE A 239 2.00 -11.86 -8.43
N ASP A 240 1.25 -12.30 -7.43
CA ASP A 240 1.47 -11.98 -6.01
C ASP A 240 2.80 -12.56 -5.49
N GLU A 241 3.13 -13.81 -5.84
CA GLU A 241 4.41 -14.44 -5.50
C GLU A 241 5.58 -13.75 -6.20
N LEU A 242 5.38 -13.20 -7.40
CA LEU A 242 6.38 -12.44 -8.13
C LEU A 242 6.65 -11.07 -7.48
N THR A 243 5.63 -10.35 -7.00
CA THR A 243 5.79 -9.02 -6.37
C THR A 243 6.44 -9.09 -4.99
N ASP A 244 6.11 -10.11 -4.19
CA ASP A 244 6.78 -10.36 -2.91
C ASP A 244 8.25 -10.73 -3.15
N THR A 245 8.53 -11.53 -4.18
CA THR A 245 9.90 -11.88 -4.59
C THR A 245 10.70 -10.65 -5.02
N GLU A 246 10.09 -9.70 -5.74
CA GLU A 246 10.75 -8.46 -6.20
C GLU A 246 11.02 -7.46 -5.06
N MET A 247 10.07 -7.31 -4.12
CA MET A 247 10.27 -6.47 -2.92
C MET A 247 11.35 -7.07 -2.02
N LEU A 248 11.30 -8.38 -1.79
CA LEU A 248 12.28 -9.10 -0.99
C LEU A 248 13.67 -9.00 -1.59
N LYS A 249 13.78 -9.10 -2.92
CA LYS A 249 15.02 -8.88 -3.67
C LYS A 249 15.53 -7.45 -3.54
N THR A 250 14.66 -6.45 -3.62
CA THR A 250 15.07 -5.03 -3.47
C THR A 250 15.60 -4.74 -2.07
N LYS A 251 14.91 -5.21 -1.02
CA LYS A 251 15.39 -5.04 0.36
C LYS A 251 16.66 -5.83 0.62
N HIS A 252 16.79 -7.02 0.04
CA HIS A 252 18.05 -7.77 0.04
C HIS A 252 19.18 -6.93 -0.54
N ASP A 253 19.01 -6.39 -1.75
CA ASP A 253 20.04 -5.64 -2.47
C ASP A 253 20.42 -4.35 -1.72
N GLN A 254 19.47 -3.71 -1.03
CA GLN A 254 19.75 -2.59 -0.13
C GLN A 254 20.51 -3.02 1.12
N ALA A 255 20.08 -4.09 1.78
CA ALA A 255 20.70 -4.57 3.00
C ALA A 255 22.16 -5.00 2.79
N ILE A 256 22.48 -5.65 1.67
CA ILE A 256 23.88 -6.02 1.34
C ILE A 256 24.76 -4.80 1.03
N ALA A 257 24.16 -3.68 0.60
CA ALA A 257 24.87 -2.44 0.31
C ALA A 257 25.08 -1.56 1.56
N MET A 258 24.47 -1.92 2.70
CA MET A 258 24.61 -1.14 3.92
C MET A 258 26.01 -1.30 4.52
N PRO A 259 26.60 -0.21 5.06
CA PRO A 259 27.85 -0.31 5.82
C PRO A 259 27.70 -1.23 7.03
N THR A 260 28.78 -1.94 7.37
CA THR A 260 28.83 -2.81 8.56
C THR A 260 28.40 -2.07 9.82
N SER A 261 27.65 -2.75 10.70
CA SER A 261 27.11 -2.15 11.92
C SER A 261 27.06 -3.14 13.08
N SER A 262 26.54 -2.72 14.23
CA SER A 262 26.21 -3.60 15.37
C SER A 262 24.70 -3.75 15.57
N THR A 263 23.90 -3.47 14.54
CA THR A 263 22.44 -3.40 14.64
C THR A 263 21.81 -4.71 15.14
N LEU A 264 22.39 -5.85 14.76
CA LEU A 264 21.94 -7.19 15.14
C LEU A 264 22.69 -7.74 16.36
N ASP A 265 23.47 -6.92 17.07
CA ASP A 265 24.23 -7.35 18.23
C ASP A 265 23.33 -7.98 19.31
N GLY A 266 23.79 -9.07 19.93
CA GLY A 266 22.99 -9.86 20.87
C GLY A 266 21.98 -10.82 20.22
N TYR A 267 21.83 -10.85 18.89
CA TYR A 267 21.15 -11.96 18.22
C TYR A 267 22.08 -13.15 18.00
N SER A 268 21.54 -14.35 18.21
CA SER A 268 22.12 -15.62 17.83
C SER A 268 21.15 -16.29 16.85
N ILE A 269 21.46 -16.22 15.56
CA ILE A 269 20.50 -16.46 14.47
C ILE A 269 20.68 -17.85 13.87
N GLN A 270 19.58 -18.57 13.67
CA GLN A 270 19.51 -19.75 12.81
C GLN A 270 18.71 -19.45 11.54
N PHE A 271 19.03 -20.19 10.47
CA PHE A 271 18.33 -20.14 9.19
C PHE A 271 17.71 -21.49 8.85
N THR A 272 16.51 -21.47 8.27
CA THR A 272 15.89 -22.65 7.66
C THR A 272 15.13 -22.32 6.37
N GLY A 273 15.38 -23.10 5.33
CA GLY A 273 14.80 -22.91 4.00
C GLY A 273 15.65 -22.15 3.00
N THR A 274 14.96 -21.68 1.95
CA THR A 274 15.53 -21.01 0.78
C THR A 274 15.22 -19.52 0.85
N PHE A 275 16.22 -18.69 0.57
CA PHE A 275 16.22 -17.24 0.78
C PHE A 275 16.66 -16.53 -0.51
N GLN A 276 16.57 -15.19 -0.53
CA GLN A 276 17.09 -14.40 -1.65
C GLN A 276 18.62 -14.54 -1.81
N ASN A 277 19.32 -14.76 -0.69
CA ASN A 277 20.74 -15.07 -0.68
C ASN A 277 20.99 -16.53 -0.27
N THR A 278 22.18 -17.04 -0.60
CA THR A 278 22.66 -18.31 -0.05
C THR A 278 22.73 -18.24 1.48
N GLN A 279 22.58 -19.37 2.18
CA GLN A 279 22.72 -19.38 3.64
C GLN A 279 24.12 -18.93 4.10
N ALA A 280 25.15 -19.14 3.27
CA ALA A 280 26.49 -18.61 3.50
C ALA A 280 26.51 -17.06 3.40
N GLY A 281 25.84 -16.50 2.39
CA GLY A 281 25.69 -15.05 2.23
C GLY A 281 24.87 -14.42 3.34
N MET A 282 23.74 -15.04 3.73
CA MET A 282 22.94 -14.60 4.89
C MET A 282 23.77 -14.64 6.18
N THR A 283 24.59 -15.67 6.37
CA THR A 283 25.52 -15.78 7.50
C THR A 283 26.55 -14.65 7.51
N ALA A 284 27.14 -14.34 6.36
CA ALA A 284 28.10 -13.25 6.24
C ALA A 284 27.45 -11.90 6.53
N LEU A 285 26.26 -11.65 5.97
CA LEU A 285 25.49 -10.42 6.17
C LEU A 285 25.14 -10.21 7.64
N VAL A 286 24.54 -11.19 8.33
CA VAL A 286 24.16 -10.96 9.74
C VAL A 286 25.38 -10.77 10.64
N LYS A 287 26.50 -11.43 10.34
CA LYS A 287 27.77 -11.22 11.06
C LYS A 287 28.35 -9.83 10.83
N SER A 288 28.30 -9.29 9.62
CA SER A 288 28.76 -7.92 9.32
C SER A 288 27.92 -6.85 10.01
N HIS A 289 26.75 -7.22 10.53
CA HIS A 289 25.86 -6.37 11.32
C HIS A 289 25.78 -6.75 12.81
N GLY A 290 26.73 -7.56 13.32
CA GLY A 290 26.91 -7.83 14.75
C GLY A 290 26.21 -9.06 15.30
N ALA A 291 25.44 -9.81 14.49
CA ALA A 291 24.82 -11.04 14.95
C ALA A 291 25.80 -12.22 14.99
N THR A 292 25.52 -13.19 15.86
CA THR A 292 26.20 -14.49 15.88
C THR A 292 25.33 -15.56 15.21
N ILE A 293 25.94 -16.68 14.81
CA ILE A 293 25.20 -17.82 14.27
C ILE A 293 24.90 -18.80 15.40
N GLY A 294 23.61 -19.07 15.59
CA GLY A 294 23.13 -19.98 16.61
C GLY A 294 23.36 -21.45 16.25
N THR A 295 23.49 -22.28 17.28
CA THR A 295 23.53 -23.74 17.15
C THR A 295 22.12 -24.31 17.30
N LYS A 296 21.93 -25.58 16.99
CA LYS A 296 20.65 -26.27 17.25
C LYS A 296 20.27 -26.19 18.74
N ALA A 297 21.25 -26.16 19.64
CA ALA A 297 21.01 -26.07 21.09
C ALA A 297 20.66 -24.64 21.52
N VAL A 298 21.31 -23.62 20.94
CA VAL A 298 21.23 -22.23 21.42
C VAL A 298 21.11 -21.26 20.24
N PHE A 299 19.97 -20.57 20.16
CA PHE A 299 19.70 -19.47 19.24
C PHE A 299 18.56 -18.61 19.81
N SER A 300 18.56 -17.30 19.51
CA SER A 300 17.56 -16.34 19.99
C SER A 300 16.59 -15.86 18.91
N LEU A 301 16.84 -16.19 17.64
CA LEU A 301 15.94 -15.88 16.51
C LEU A 301 16.05 -16.97 15.44
N LEU A 302 14.92 -17.42 14.90
CA LEU A 302 14.89 -18.28 13.72
C LEU A 302 14.38 -17.51 12.50
N ILE A 303 15.20 -17.46 11.45
CA ILE A 303 14.83 -16.92 10.15
C ILE A 303 14.39 -18.08 9.28
N ALA A 304 13.16 -18.05 8.79
CA ALA A 304 12.57 -19.13 8.02
C ALA A 304 11.97 -18.62 6.70
N SER A 305 12.09 -19.41 5.63
CA SER A 305 11.26 -19.22 4.44
C SER A 305 9.82 -19.66 4.73
N LYS A 306 8.83 -19.03 4.09
CA LYS A 306 7.41 -19.36 4.28
C LYS A 306 7.11 -20.84 4.01
N LEU A 307 7.68 -21.40 2.95
CA LEU A 307 7.54 -22.81 2.61
C LEU A 307 8.00 -23.74 3.75
N GLU A 308 9.18 -23.48 4.33
CA GLU A 308 9.70 -24.30 5.43
C GLU A 308 8.90 -24.14 6.72
N PHE A 309 8.40 -22.93 6.98
CA PHE A 309 7.50 -22.68 8.09
C PHE A 309 6.23 -23.53 7.96
N ASP A 310 5.59 -23.52 6.79
CA ASP A 310 4.34 -24.24 6.53
C ASP A 310 4.54 -25.77 6.61
N LEU A 311 5.72 -26.27 6.23
CA LEU A 311 6.10 -27.68 6.37
C LEU A 311 6.39 -28.11 7.82
N SER A 312 6.41 -27.17 8.78
CA SER A 312 6.63 -27.45 10.21
C SER A 312 7.86 -28.34 10.45
N THR A 313 8.99 -28.00 9.82
CA THR A 313 10.21 -28.81 9.93
C THR A 313 10.73 -28.88 11.37
N ASN A 314 11.63 -29.81 11.65
CA ASN A 314 12.19 -30.03 13.00
C ASN A 314 12.76 -28.74 13.63
N LYS A 315 13.32 -27.83 12.83
CA LYS A 315 13.82 -26.52 13.31
C LYS A 315 12.68 -25.59 13.72
N ILE A 316 11.60 -25.53 12.95
CA ILE A 316 10.40 -24.76 13.26
C ILE A 316 9.76 -25.26 14.55
N LEU A 317 9.55 -26.58 14.68
CA LEU A 317 9.00 -27.19 15.89
C LEU A 317 9.88 -26.94 17.11
N GLN A 318 11.20 -26.98 16.94
CA GLN A 318 12.14 -26.69 18.01
C GLN A 318 12.10 -25.21 18.43
N ALA A 319 12.02 -24.27 17.50
CA ALA A 319 11.87 -22.85 17.80
C ALA A 319 10.57 -22.57 18.55
N LYS A 320 9.44 -23.12 18.08
CA LYS A 320 8.14 -23.04 18.76
C LYS A 320 8.21 -23.59 20.19
N LYS A 321 8.79 -24.78 20.39
CA LYS A 321 8.97 -25.39 21.72
C LYS A 321 9.80 -24.54 22.68
N LYS A 322 10.78 -23.80 22.16
CA LYS A 322 11.65 -22.91 22.95
C LYS A 322 11.08 -21.50 23.14
N GLY A 323 9.95 -21.17 22.52
CA GLY A 323 9.40 -19.81 22.52
C GLY A 323 10.28 -18.80 21.78
N VAL A 324 11.10 -19.26 20.83
CA VAL A 324 11.94 -18.38 20.01
C VAL A 324 11.12 -17.86 18.83
N SER A 325 11.18 -16.55 18.58
CA SER A 325 10.51 -15.91 17.46
C SER A 325 10.95 -16.51 16.12
N ILE A 326 9.97 -16.69 15.22
CA ILE A 326 10.17 -17.23 13.88
C ILE A 326 9.72 -16.19 12.88
N VAL A 327 10.66 -15.57 12.18
CA VAL A 327 10.40 -14.45 11.27
C VAL A 327 10.93 -14.72 9.86
N GLY A 328 10.41 -14.02 8.87
CA GLY A 328 10.92 -14.04 7.50
C GLY A 328 12.21 -13.24 7.31
N GLU A 329 12.91 -13.43 6.17
CA GLU A 329 14.17 -12.70 5.89
C GLU A 329 13.98 -11.18 5.76
N MET A 330 12.76 -10.71 5.47
CA MET A 330 12.41 -9.29 5.43
C MET A 330 12.74 -8.55 6.73
N TYR A 331 12.55 -9.23 7.88
CA TYR A 331 12.90 -8.69 9.21
C TYR A 331 14.36 -8.26 9.26
N LEU A 332 15.27 -9.09 8.76
CA LEU A 332 16.70 -8.80 8.78
C LEU A 332 17.03 -7.60 7.93
N TYR A 333 16.47 -7.53 6.73
CA TYR A 333 16.74 -6.44 5.81
C TYR A 333 16.24 -5.11 6.38
N ASP A 334 15.04 -5.07 6.95
CA ASP A 334 14.53 -3.88 7.60
C ASP A 334 15.29 -3.50 8.86
N CYS A 335 15.82 -4.46 9.62
CA CYS A 335 16.70 -4.13 10.73
C CYS A 335 17.96 -3.41 10.23
N ILE A 336 18.62 -3.97 9.22
CA ILE A 336 19.89 -3.49 8.66
C ILE A 336 19.71 -2.12 8.01
N ILE A 337 18.73 -1.96 7.11
CA ILE A 337 18.47 -0.72 6.37
C ILE A 337 18.14 0.43 7.32
N ASN A 338 17.35 0.16 8.36
CA ASN A 338 16.91 1.20 9.32
C ASN A 338 17.89 1.40 10.49
N HIS A 339 19.02 0.70 10.50
CA HIS A 339 20.00 0.71 11.58
C HIS A 339 19.41 0.46 12.99
N LYS A 340 18.31 -0.28 13.07
CA LYS A 340 17.57 -0.52 14.32
C LYS A 340 16.87 -1.87 14.28
N LYS A 341 16.94 -2.64 15.37
CA LYS A 341 16.13 -3.86 15.55
C LYS A 341 14.64 -3.52 15.44
N GLN A 342 13.97 -4.14 14.49
CA GLN A 342 12.53 -4.03 14.32
C GLN A 342 11.81 -4.86 15.38
N ASN A 343 10.53 -4.58 15.61
CA ASN A 343 9.71 -5.45 16.45
C ASN A 343 9.48 -6.77 15.71
N GLU A 344 9.90 -7.88 16.30
CA GLU A 344 9.78 -9.22 15.73
C GLU A 344 8.32 -9.59 15.44
N ASP A 345 7.38 -9.14 16.28
CA ASP A 345 5.94 -9.42 16.15
C ASP A 345 5.34 -8.98 14.80
N HIS A 346 5.89 -7.94 14.17
CA HIS A 346 5.43 -7.49 12.86
C HIS A 346 5.89 -8.36 11.68
N TYR A 347 6.79 -9.31 11.94
CA TYR A 347 7.44 -10.14 10.92
C TYR A 347 7.32 -11.64 11.23
N ARG A 348 6.55 -11.99 12.25
CA ARG A 348 6.28 -13.37 12.65
C ARG A 348 5.59 -14.10 11.52
N LEU A 349 5.98 -15.37 11.36
CA LEU A 349 5.32 -16.26 10.40
C LEU A 349 4.20 -17.07 11.05
N ASP A 350 4.13 -17.05 12.39
CA ASP A 350 3.15 -17.74 13.22
C ASP A 350 1.92 -16.91 13.60
N ASP A 351 1.88 -15.63 13.23
CA ASP A 351 0.74 -14.71 13.29
C ASP A 351 0.32 -14.28 11.87
#